data_AF-A0A7G5GQ72-F1
#
_entry.id   AF-A0A7G5GQ72-F1
#
_cell.length_a   1.000
_cell.length_b   1.000
_cell.length_c   1.000
_cell.angle_alpha   90.00
_cell.angle_beta   90.00
_cell.angle_gamma   90.00
#
_symmetry.space_group_name_H-M   'P 1'
#
loop_
_entity.id
_entity.type
_entity.pdbx_description
1 polymer ?
#
loop_
_entity_poly.entity_id
_entity_poly.type
_entity_poly.pdbx_seq_one_letter_code
_entity_poly.pdbx_strand_id
1 'polypeptide(L)'
;MIRYLIFSLLVIPSFANGQTEGDWVRLRQYASDIGVDGLCTTPDATCLKAYFTQIIYGKPIRRMSYQGLVERLDTGRVNQLTKQFLAGEDWCPLLDSLESHDRKYRELKAYCIRCLTDDYMADSLTIEQVKSTLNFYRWLNRFPADKRVIVNIPSATLRVIDRQGETLLSSKVIVGKPSTPTPSFTAQVTNIITYPYWNVPRSIATKELLPQIKKNPSVALADMNLQVIDDQGRLVDPNIIPWSTLTASNFPYRFRQSTGCDNALGVLKFTLTSPFDIYLHDTNQRSLFASEKRTLSHGCIRVEKPVELANLLLGTSRFDKSFLTSCQKQVNPKTLVLPHPIPVIVVYNLLDMDESGAIVVNKDVYGWWKIDL
;
A
#
# COMPACT_ATOMS: atom_id res chain seq x y z
N MET A 1 13.10 -56.16 43.44
CA MET A 1 13.74 -56.08 42.11
C MET A 1 12.75 -56.59 41.08
N ILE A 2 12.51 -55.77 40.07
CA ILE A 2 11.32 -55.71 39.22
C ILE A 2 11.29 -56.83 38.18
N ARG A 3 10.13 -57.49 38.03
CA ARG A 3 9.81 -58.43 36.95
C ARG A 3 9.46 -57.65 35.68
N TYR A 4 10.11 -58.00 34.58
CA TYR A 4 9.74 -57.57 33.23
C TYR A 4 8.42 -58.22 32.80
N LEU A 5 7.43 -57.40 32.44
CA LEU A 5 6.29 -57.82 31.61
C LEU A 5 6.30 -56.98 30.33
N ILE A 6 6.44 -57.69 29.22
CA ILE A 6 6.33 -57.18 27.86
C ILE A 6 4.85 -56.93 27.57
N PHE A 7 4.47 -55.68 27.32
CA PHE A 7 3.18 -55.33 26.72
C PHE A 7 3.40 -54.96 25.25
N SER A 8 3.07 -55.89 24.37
CA SER A 8 2.88 -55.64 22.95
C SER A 8 1.59 -54.84 22.77
N LEU A 9 1.70 -53.51 22.60
CA LEU A 9 0.58 -52.71 22.08
C LEU A 9 0.56 -52.83 20.56
N LEU A 10 -0.49 -53.47 20.06
CA LEU A 10 -0.89 -53.43 18.66
C LEU A 10 -1.00 -51.96 18.21
N VAL A 11 -0.21 -51.60 17.20
CA VAL A 11 -0.46 -50.43 16.37
C VAL A 11 -1.68 -50.77 15.51
N ILE A 12 -2.84 -50.26 15.89
CA ILE A 12 -4.02 -50.24 15.01
C ILE A 12 -3.77 -49.12 14.00
N PRO A 13 -3.73 -49.39 12.68
CA PRO A 13 -3.70 -48.33 11.70
C PRO A 13 -5.04 -47.61 11.76
N SER A 14 -5.01 -46.33 12.14
CA SER A 14 -6.17 -45.45 12.03
C SER A 14 -6.56 -45.36 10.56
N PHE A 15 -7.67 -46.01 10.20
CA PHE A 15 -8.26 -45.83 8.88
C PHE A 15 -8.67 -44.37 8.72
N ALA A 16 -8.20 -43.72 7.66
CA ALA A 16 -8.67 -42.41 7.24
C ALA A 16 -10.16 -42.52 6.94
N ASN A 17 -10.99 -42.13 7.91
CA ASN A 17 -12.40 -41.89 7.66
C ASN A 17 -12.46 -40.68 6.71
N GLY A 18 -13.14 -40.84 5.58
CA GLY A 18 -13.41 -39.73 4.67
C GLY A 18 -14.10 -38.56 5.37
N GLN A 19 -14.15 -37.43 4.67
CA GLN A 19 -14.76 -36.17 5.12
C GLN A 19 -15.98 -36.35 6.05
N THR A 20 -15.94 -35.73 7.24
CA THR A 20 -17.13 -35.67 8.10
C THR A 20 -17.99 -34.46 7.71
N GLU A 21 -19.31 -34.57 7.85
CA GLU A 21 -20.23 -33.42 7.72
C GLU A 21 -19.79 -32.25 8.62
N GLY A 22 -19.22 -32.58 9.79
CA GLY A 22 -18.62 -31.62 10.71
C GLY A 22 -17.42 -30.85 10.13
N ASP A 23 -16.57 -31.46 9.31
CA ASP A 23 -15.43 -30.77 8.68
C ASP A 23 -15.88 -29.68 7.71
N TRP A 24 -16.92 -29.98 6.92
CA TRP A 24 -17.48 -29.00 5.99
C TRP A 24 -18.13 -27.83 6.71
N VAL A 25 -18.92 -28.12 7.75
CA VAL A 25 -19.56 -27.08 8.57
C VAL A 25 -18.50 -26.21 9.24
N ARG A 26 -17.44 -26.81 9.81
CA ARG A 26 -16.33 -26.06 10.43
C ARG A 26 -15.59 -25.17 9.44
N LEU A 27 -15.26 -25.68 8.25
CA LEU A 27 -14.58 -24.89 7.22
C LEU A 27 -15.44 -23.69 6.78
N ARG A 28 -16.74 -23.90 6.53
CA ARG A 28 -17.64 -22.81 6.15
C ARG A 28 -17.82 -21.78 7.25
N GLN A 29 -17.96 -22.22 8.50
CA GLN A 29 -18.06 -21.30 9.63
C GLN A 29 -16.79 -20.46 9.74
N TYR A 30 -15.62 -21.10 9.72
CA TYR A 30 -14.33 -20.41 9.74
C TYR A 30 -14.19 -19.40 8.60
N ALA A 31 -14.54 -19.81 7.37
CA ALA A 31 -14.50 -18.95 6.20
C ALA A 31 -15.42 -17.72 6.38
N SER A 32 -16.64 -17.94 6.86
CA SER A 32 -17.62 -16.87 7.13
C SER A 32 -17.13 -15.89 8.19
N ASP A 33 -16.54 -16.41 9.28
CA ASP A 33 -16.03 -15.58 10.38
C ASP A 33 -14.93 -14.61 9.95
N ILE A 34 -14.24 -14.92 8.86
CA ILE A 34 -13.18 -14.09 8.28
C ILE A 34 -13.61 -13.39 6.99
N GLY A 35 -14.90 -13.38 6.65
CA GLY A 35 -15.49 -12.68 5.50
C GLY A 35 -15.33 -13.39 4.15
N VAL A 36 -15.28 -14.72 4.16
CA VAL A 36 -15.27 -15.59 2.97
C VAL A 36 -16.59 -16.37 2.92
N ASP A 37 -17.60 -15.74 2.33
CA ASP A 37 -18.98 -16.22 2.38
C ASP A 37 -19.50 -16.78 1.05
N GLY A 38 -20.37 -17.78 1.15
CA GLY A 38 -21.35 -18.13 0.11
C GLY A 38 -20.82 -18.58 -1.25
N LEU A 39 -19.65 -19.23 -1.31
CA LEU A 39 -19.05 -19.60 -2.60
C LEU A 39 -19.74 -20.80 -3.28
N CYS A 40 -20.24 -21.74 -2.48
CA CYS A 40 -20.84 -22.99 -2.97
C CYS A 40 -21.49 -23.76 -1.80
N THR A 41 -22.38 -24.71 -2.13
CA THR A 41 -23.17 -25.49 -1.15
C THR A 41 -22.61 -26.89 -0.91
N THR A 42 -21.93 -27.47 -1.90
CA THR A 42 -21.36 -28.83 -1.86
C THR A 42 -19.83 -28.80 -1.88
N PRO A 43 -19.15 -29.54 -0.99
CA PRO A 43 -17.68 -29.51 -0.85
C PRO A 43 -16.94 -30.33 -1.91
N ASP A 44 -17.26 -30.12 -3.20
CA ASP A 44 -16.49 -30.72 -4.28
C ASP A 44 -15.10 -30.07 -4.45
N ALA A 45 -14.24 -30.67 -5.29
CA ALA A 45 -12.88 -30.18 -5.51
C ALA A 45 -12.82 -28.74 -6.04
N THR A 46 -13.80 -28.30 -6.83
CA THR A 46 -13.86 -26.94 -7.38
C THR A 46 -14.25 -25.96 -6.28
N CYS A 47 -15.26 -26.30 -5.50
CA CYS A 47 -15.74 -25.54 -4.36
C CYS A 47 -14.64 -25.32 -3.31
N LEU A 48 -13.97 -26.40 -2.90
CA LEU A 48 -12.90 -26.34 -1.90
C LEU A 48 -11.71 -25.52 -2.38
N LYS A 49 -11.32 -25.65 -3.66
CA LYS A 49 -10.26 -24.79 -4.23
C LYS A 49 -10.65 -23.31 -4.16
N ALA A 50 -11.91 -22.97 -4.43
CA ALA A 50 -12.38 -21.59 -4.33
C ALA A 50 -12.32 -21.07 -2.89
N TYR A 51 -12.80 -21.86 -1.92
CA TYR A 51 -12.71 -21.53 -0.49
C TYR A 51 -11.26 -21.35 -0.04
N PHE A 52 -10.40 -22.35 -0.23
CA PHE A 52 -9.00 -22.26 0.20
C PHE A 52 -8.26 -21.12 -0.50
N THR A 53 -8.50 -20.89 -1.80
CA THR A 53 -7.91 -19.75 -2.50
C THR A 53 -8.32 -18.43 -1.87
N GLN A 54 -9.60 -18.23 -1.52
CA GLN A 54 -10.03 -16.98 -0.89
C GLN A 54 -9.61 -16.84 0.57
N ILE A 55 -9.53 -17.95 1.32
CA ILE A 55 -9.01 -17.96 2.71
C ILE A 55 -7.52 -17.61 2.71
N ILE A 56 -6.74 -18.06 1.72
CA ILE A 56 -5.28 -17.86 1.69
C ILE A 56 -4.91 -16.53 1.03
N TYR A 57 -5.55 -16.21 -0.10
CA TYR A 57 -5.16 -15.12 -1.01
C TYR A 57 -6.20 -14.01 -1.14
N GLY A 58 -7.36 -14.13 -0.49
CA GLY A 58 -8.40 -13.12 -0.55
C GLY A 58 -8.93 -12.85 -1.95
N LYS A 59 -9.79 -11.84 -2.03
CA LYS A 59 -10.34 -11.27 -3.26
C LYS A 59 -9.51 -10.05 -3.67
N PRO A 60 -9.42 -9.74 -4.97
CA PRO A 60 -8.84 -8.47 -5.43
C PRO A 60 -9.45 -7.26 -4.73
N ILE A 61 -8.63 -6.25 -4.45
CA ILE A 61 -9.06 -5.03 -3.77
C ILE A 61 -9.93 -4.18 -4.71
N ARG A 62 -11.05 -3.70 -4.16
CA ARG A 62 -11.99 -2.84 -4.87
C ARG A 62 -11.36 -1.47 -5.16
N ARG A 63 -11.79 -0.84 -6.26
CA ARG A 63 -11.33 0.50 -6.67
C ARG A 63 -9.81 0.62 -6.84
N MET A 64 -9.13 -0.49 -7.14
CA MET A 64 -7.75 -0.47 -7.60
C MET A 64 -7.71 0.19 -8.98
N SER A 65 -7.22 1.43 -9.04
CA SER A 65 -7.18 2.23 -10.28
C SER A 65 -6.12 1.73 -11.26
N TYR A 66 -5.10 1.02 -10.75
CA TYR A 66 -4.06 0.39 -11.56
C TYR A 66 -3.43 -0.79 -10.82
N GLN A 67 -3.25 -1.91 -11.51
CA GLN A 67 -2.62 -3.13 -11.00
C GLN A 67 -1.30 -3.38 -11.75
N GLY A 68 -0.18 -2.85 -11.25
CA GLY A 68 1.14 -2.98 -11.84
C GLY A 68 1.99 -4.13 -11.28
N LEU A 69 1.49 -4.87 -10.28
CA LEU A 69 2.14 -6.04 -9.71
C LEU A 69 1.53 -7.33 -10.26
N VAL A 70 2.40 -8.29 -10.58
CA VAL A 70 2.01 -9.63 -11.02
C VAL A 70 1.66 -10.47 -9.79
N GLU A 71 0.46 -11.05 -9.80
CA GLU A 71 0.01 -11.96 -8.76
C GLU A 71 0.62 -13.35 -8.94
N ARG A 72 1.02 -14.00 -7.84
CA ARG A 72 1.54 -15.35 -7.81
C ARG A 72 0.89 -16.12 -6.67
N LEU A 73 0.12 -17.15 -7.03
CA LEU A 73 -0.57 -18.03 -6.09
C LEU A 73 0.08 -19.42 -6.13
N ASP A 74 0.24 -20.05 -4.97
CA ASP A 74 0.71 -21.43 -4.84
C ASP A 74 -0.45 -22.41 -5.08
N THR A 75 -0.84 -22.54 -6.35
CA THR A 75 -1.93 -23.45 -6.75
C THR A 75 -1.61 -24.91 -6.45
N GLY A 76 -0.33 -25.28 -6.37
CA GLY A 76 0.11 -26.62 -6.01
C GLY A 76 -0.29 -26.99 -4.58
N ARG A 77 0.06 -26.13 -3.61
CA ARG A 77 -0.29 -26.35 -2.20
C ARG A 77 -1.79 -26.18 -1.93
N VAL A 78 -2.48 -25.31 -2.67
CA VAL A 78 -3.96 -25.25 -2.62
C VAL A 78 -4.58 -26.57 -3.11
N ASN A 79 -4.09 -27.13 -4.22
CA ASN A 79 -4.57 -28.42 -4.72
C ASN A 79 -4.27 -29.56 -3.74
N GLN A 80 -3.11 -29.53 -3.08
CA GLN A 80 -2.76 -30.48 -2.02
C GLN A 80 -3.74 -30.37 -0.85
N LEU A 81 -4.00 -29.16 -0.37
CA LEU A 81 -4.95 -28.89 0.71
C LEU A 81 -6.36 -29.37 0.37
N THR A 82 -6.83 -29.13 -0.86
CA THR A 82 -8.11 -29.67 -1.34
C THR A 82 -8.16 -31.19 -1.29
N LYS A 83 -7.09 -31.88 -1.69
CA LYS A 83 -7.04 -33.35 -1.66
C LYS A 83 -7.05 -33.89 -0.23
N GLN A 84 -6.28 -33.29 0.67
CA GLN A 84 -6.25 -33.67 2.09
C GLN A 84 -7.65 -33.54 2.72
N PHE A 85 -8.32 -32.42 2.46
CA PHE A 85 -9.67 -32.19 2.96
C PHE A 85 -10.67 -33.25 2.45
N LEU A 86 -10.67 -33.54 1.14
CA LEU A 86 -11.57 -34.55 0.55
C LEU A 86 -11.28 -35.97 1.06
N ALA A 87 -10.03 -36.27 1.37
CA ALA A 87 -9.61 -37.55 1.92
C ALA A 87 -9.91 -37.71 3.42
N GLY A 88 -10.38 -36.67 4.11
CA GLY A 88 -10.56 -36.67 5.57
C GLY A 88 -9.25 -36.67 6.36
N GLU A 89 -8.15 -36.21 5.75
CA GLU A 89 -6.85 -36.07 6.41
C GLU A 89 -6.79 -34.79 7.28
N ASP A 90 -5.78 -34.68 8.14
CA ASP A 90 -5.53 -33.46 8.91
C ASP A 90 -4.98 -32.34 7.99
N TRP A 91 -5.88 -31.46 7.56
CA TRP A 91 -5.62 -30.37 6.62
C TRP A 91 -5.28 -29.04 7.31
N CYS A 92 -5.56 -28.90 8.60
CA CYS A 92 -5.40 -27.64 9.35
C CYS A 92 -3.95 -27.13 9.35
N PRO A 93 -2.91 -27.95 9.60
CA PRO A 93 -1.52 -27.48 9.59
C PRO A 93 -1.08 -26.93 8.22
N LEU A 94 -1.56 -27.53 7.13
CA LEU A 94 -1.24 -27.05 5.78
C LEU A 94 -1.94 -25.71 5.51
N LEU A 95 -3.21 -25.55 5.90
CA LEU A 95 -3.90 -24.27 5.78
C LEU A 95 -3.18 -23.17 6.58
N ASP A 96 -2.86 -23.42 7.85
CA ASP A 96 -2.19 -22.47 8.73
C ASP A 96 -0.85 -21.99 8.14
N SER A 97 -0.10 -22.91 7.53
CA SER A 97 1.19 -22.59 6.89
C SER A 97 1.06 -21.78 5.57
N LEU A 98 -0.14 -21.68 5.01
CA LEU A 98 -0.43 -20.93 3.79
C LEU A 98 -1.01 -19.55 4.09
N GLU A 99 -1.66 -19.37 5.22
CA GLU A 99 -2.22 -18.09 5.63
C GLU A 99 -1.16 -17.01 5.87
N SER A 100 -1.62 -15.75 5.93
CA SER A 100 -0.74 -14.62 6.25
C SER A 100 -0.17 -14.78 7.66
N HIS A 101 1.16 -14.66 7.77
CA HIS A 101 1.87 -14.70 9.04
C HIS A 101 2.00 -13.31 9.68
N ASP A 102 1.51 -12.27 8.99
CA ASP A 102 1.51 -10.90 9.48
C ASP A 102 0.83 -10.85 10.86
N ARG A 103 1.53 -10.27 11.84
CA ARG A 103 1.05 -10.16 13.22
C ARG A 103 -0.32 -9.47 13.26
N LYS A 104 -0.50 -8.39 12.49
CA LYS A 104 -1.75 -7.63 12.46
C LYS A 104 -2.89 -8.44 11.87
N TYR A 105 -2.62 -9.25 10.85
CA TYR A 105 -3.62 -10.19 10.32
C TYR A 105 -4.07 -11.20 11.38
N ARG A 106 -3.12 -11.84 12.07
CA ARG A 106 -3.43 -12.88 13.07
C ARG A 106 -4.22 -12.30 14.26
N GLU A 107 -3.81 -11.15 14.76
CA GLU A 107 -4.50 -10.48 15.87
C GLU A 107 -5.89 -9.99 15.45
N LEU A 108 -6.04 -9.42 14.25
CA LEU A 108 -7.34 -9.00 13.72
C LEU A 108 -8.27 -10.19 13.45
N LYS A 109 -7.73 -11.31 12.96
CA LYS A 109 -8.48 -12.56 12.75
C LYS A 109 -9.01 -13.09 14.08
N ALA A 110 -8.16 -13.15 15.10
CA ALA A 110 -8.54 -13.57 16.44
C ALA A 110 -9.58 -12.63 17.08
N TYR A 111 -9.45 -11.31 16.86
CA TYR A 111 -10.45 -10.34 17.29
C TYR A 111 -11.80 -10.58 16.60
N CYS A 112 -11.82 -10.73 15.27
CA CYS A 112 -13.04 -10.96 14.49
C CYS A 112 -13.80 -12.19 14.96
N ILE A 113 -13.09 -13.31 15.16
CA ILE A 113 -13.68 -14.57 15.64
C ILE A 113 -14.28 -14.42 17.05
N ARG A 114 -13.59 -13.75 17.99
CA ARG A 114 -14.12 -13.50 19.34
C ARG A 114 -15.37 -12.63 19.31
N CYS A 115 -15.35 -11.53 18.56
CA CYS A 115 -16.48 -10.60 18.47
C CYS A 115 -17.74 -11.24 17.90
N LEU A 116 -17.61 -12.18 16.95
CA LEU A 116 -18.74 -12.95 16.42
C LEU A 116 -19.28 -13.97 17.42
N THR A 117 -18.44 -14.47 18.33
CA THR A 117 -18.84 -15.44 19.36
C THR A 117 -19.56 -14.77 20.54
N ASP A 118 -19.13 -13.57 20.92
CA ASP A 118 -19.59 -12.89 22.13
C ASP A 118 -20.78 -11.91 21.90
N ASP A 119 -21.35 -11.87 20.68
CA ASP A 119 -22.40 -10.92 20.24
C ASP A 119 -22.07 -9.44 20.54
N TYR A 120 -20.78 -9.13 20.68
CA TYR A 120 -20.30 -7.89 21.30
C TYR A 120 -20.30 -6.68 20.34
N MET A 121 -20.61 -6.91 19.05
CA MET A 121 -20.52 -5.90 17.99
C MET A 121 -21.91 -5.50 17.49
N ALA A 122 -22.56 -4.57 18.20
CA ALA A 122 -23.83 -3.97 17.81
C ALA A 122 -23.72 -3.00 16.61
N ASP A 123 -22.52 -2.65 16.13
CA ASP A 123 -22.35 -1.82 14.94
C ASP A 123 -21.79 -2.62 13.75
N SER A 124 -22.72 -3.10 12.92
CA SER A 124 -22.47 -3.83 11.66
C SER A 124 -21.39 -3.20 10.77
N LEU A 125 -21.20 -1.87 10.86
CA LEU A 125 -20.24 -1.13 10.05
C LEU A 125 -18.77 -1.47 10.36
N THR A 126 -18.46 -1.81 11.62
CA THR A 126 -17.10 -2.15 12.06
C THR A 126 -16.70 -3.56 11.58
N ILE A 127 -17.63 -4.51 11.57
CA ILE A 127 -17.35 -5.90 11.12
C ILE A 127 -16.98 -5.93 9.64
N GLU A 128 -17.70 -5.22 8.78
CA GLU A 128 -17.38 -5.19 7.35
C GLU A 128 -16.04 -4.52 7.07
N GLN A 129 -15.66 -3.51 7.86
CA GLN A 129 -14.32 -2.92 7.80
C GLN A 129 -13.24 -3.91 8.25
N VAL A 130 -13.49 -4.68 9.32
CA VAL A 130 -12.59 -5.77 9.77
C VAL A 130 -12.42 -6.81 8.67
N LYS A 131 -13.51 -7.33 8.09
CA LYS A 131 -13.49 -8.30 6.99
C LYS A 131 -12.75 -7.77 5.76
N SER A 132 -12.95 -6.50 5.40
CA SER A 132 -12.23 -5.85 4.31
C SER A 132 -10.72 -5.78 4.58
N THR A 133 -10.31 -5.49 5.82
CA THR A 133 -8.89 -5.43 6.20
C THR A 133 -8.27 -6.83 6.27
N LEU A 134 -8.99 -7.84 6.76
CA LEU A 134 -8.57 -9.24 6.67
C LEU A 134 -8.37 -9.66 5.21
N ASN A 135 -9.31 -9.28 4.33
CA ASN A 135 -9.18 -9.53 2.90
C ASN A 135 -7.92 -8.88 2.31
N PHE A 136 -7.59 -7.65 2.72
CA PHE A 136 -6.36 -6.98 2.29
C PHE A 136 -5.11 -7.75 2.67
N TYR A 137 -4.98 -8.20 3.92
CA TYR A 137 -3.82 -8.99 4.35
C TYR A 137 -3.71 -10.33 3.59
N ARG A 138 -4.83 -11.00 3.32
CA ARG A 138 -4.82 -12.20 2.45
C ARG A 138 -4.42 -11.86 1.02
N TRP A 139 -4.94 -10.76 0.47
CA TRP A 139 -4.59 -10.30 -0.88
C TRP A 139 -3.10 -9.94 -1.01
N LEU A 140 -2.45 -9.43 0.04
CA LEU A 140 -1.00 -9.22 0.05
C LEU A 140 -0.20 -10.52 -0.16
N ASN A 141 -0.71 -11.69 0.24
CA ASN A 141 -0.04 -12.97 0.04
C ASN A 141 0.12 -13.34 -1.45
N ARG A 142 -0.62 -12.69 -2.35
CA ARG A 142 -0.48 -12.84 -3.80
C ARG A 142 0.80 -12.23 -4.36
N PHE A 143 1.54 -11.46 -3.56
CA PHE A 143 2.77 -10.79 -3.97
C PHE A 143 3.95 -11.28 -3.11
N PRO A 144 4.62 -12.37 -3.51
CA PRO A 144 5.79 -12.87 -2.80
C PRO A 144 6.97 -11.93 -3.04
N ALA A 145 7.16 -10.97 -2.14
CA ALA A 145 8.26 -10.02 -2.16
C ALA A 145 8.92 -9.98 -0.79
N ASP A 146 10.24 -9.90 -0.76
CA ASP A 146 11.02 -9.86 0.49
C ASP A 146 10.77 -8.57 1.27
N LYS A 147 10.51 -7.47 0.55
CA LYS A 147 10.13 -6.17 1.10
C LYS A 147 9.08 -5.52 0.21
N ARG A 148 8.16 -4.78 0.81
CA ARG A 148 7.15 -3.99 0.11
C ARG A 148 6.83 -2.71 0.87
N VAL A 149 6.55 -1.65 0.12
CA VAL A 149 6.07 -0.37 0.65
C VAL A 149 4.54 -0.39 0.60
N ILE A 150 3.89 -0.13 1.72
CA ILE A 150 2.44 -0.02 1.82
C ILE A 150 2.11 1.41 2.25
N VAL A 151 1.30 2.10 1.45
CA VAL A 151 0.73 3.40 1.80
C VAL A 151 -0.77 3.21 2.03
N ASN A 152 -1.23 3.47 3.24
CA ASN A 152 -2.66 3.49 3.54
C ASN A 152 -3.16 4.93 3.56
N ILE A 153 -4.06 5.26 2.62
CA ILE A 153 -4.52 6.64 2.37
C ILE A 153 -5.29 7.22 3.57
N PRO A 154 -6.31 6.55 4.15
CA PRO A 154 -7.10 7.11 5.26
C PRO A 154 -6.27 7.43 6.51
N SER A 155 -5.34 6.56 6.89
CA SER A 155 -4.43 6.80 8.02
C SER A 155 -3.29 7.78 7.68
N ALA A 156 -3.08 8.04 6.39
CA ALA A 156 -1.95 8.80 5.87
C ALA A 156 -0.62 8.30 6.47
N THR A 157 -0.41 6.97 6.39
CA THR A 157 0.80 6.28 6.85
C THR A 157 1.44 5.46 5.74
N LEU A 158 2.76 5.36 5.80
CA LEU A 158 3.59 4.47 5.00
C LEU A 158 4.29 3.48 5.92
N ARG A 159 4.22 2.20 5.58
CA ARG A 159 5.01 1.13 6.18
C ARG A 159 5.88 0.47 5.12
N VAL A 160 7.13 0.18 5.45
CA VAL A 160 7.90 -0.84 4.73
C VAL A 160 7.81 -2.10 5.56
N ILE A 161 7.29 -3.17 4.98
CA ILE A 161 7.19 -4.46 5.65
C ILE A 161 7.98 -5.51 4.90
N ASP A 162 8.48 -6.50 5.62
CA ASP A 162 9.08 -7.68 5.04
C ASP A 162 8.01 -8.70 4.58
N ARG A 163 8.47 -9.88 4.15
CA ARG A 163 7.60 -10.98 3.72
C ARG A 163 6.75 -11.54 4.86
N GLN A 164 7.27 -11.55 6.09
CA GLN A 164 6.62 -12.05 7.31
C GLN A 164 5.62 -11.05 7.90
N GLY A 165 5.64 -9.80 7.44
CA GLY A 165 4.78 -8.72 7.92
C GLY A 165 5.42 -7.87 9.02
N GLU A 166 6.72 -8.03 9.29
CA GLU A 166 7.45 -7.17 10.22
C GLU A 166 7.60 -5.77 9.63
N THR A 167 7.26 -4.74 10.42
CA THR A 167 7.42 -3.35 10.03
C THR A 167 8.89 -2.93 10.17
N LEU A 168 9.58 -2.82 9.04
CA LEU A 168 10.98 -2.36 8.94
C LEU A 168 11.11 -0.83 9.03
N LEU A 169 10.08 -0.10 8.59
CA LEU A 169 9.99 1.36 8.68
C LEU A 169 8.54 1.78 8.77
N SER A 170 8.24 2.74 9.65
CA SER A 170 6.97 3.45 9.69
C SER A 170 7.19 4.96 9.57
N SER A 171 6.40 5.60 8.70
CA SER A 171 6.49 7.03 8.40
C SER A 171 5.09 7.62 8.17
N LYS A 172 4.87 8.87 8.61
CA LYS A 172 3.69 9.61 8.17
C LYS A 172 3.84 9.99 6.70
N VAL A 173 2.70 10.09 6.01
CA VAL A 173 2.65 10.66 4.66
C VAL A 173 1.63 11.78 4.57
N ILE A 174 1.73 12.59 3.52
CA ILE A 174 0.69 13.51 3.07
C ILE A 174 0.21 13.03 1.71
N VAL A 175 -1.10 12.77 1.61
CA VAL A 175 -1.78 12.26 0.42
C VAL A 175 -2.68 13.35 -0.19
N GLY A 176 -3.32 13.03 -1.31
CA GLY A 176 -4.20 13.94 -2.03
C GLY A 176 -5.34 14.49 -1.17
N LYS A 177 -5.78 15.71 -1.44
CA LYS A 177 -7.05 16.23 -0.92
C LYS A 177 -8.25 15.60 -1.65
N PRO A 178 -9.49 15.64 -1.10
CA PRO A 178 -10.65 15.01 -1.74
C PRO A 178 -10.93 15.47 -3.17
N SER A 179 -10.60 16.71 -3.53
CA SER A 179 -10.77 17.23 -4.91
C SER A 179 -9.69 16.78 -5.89
N THR A 180 -8.57 16.25 -5.42
CA THR A 180 -7.49 15.66 -6.22
C THR A 180 -6.93 14.44 -5.45
N PRO A 181 -7.73 13.37 -5.33
CA PRO A 181 -7.43 12.27 -4.43
C PRO A 181 -6.23 11.46 -4.94
N THR A 182 -5.46 10.88 -4.01
CA THR A 182 -4.49 9.84 -4.37
C THR A 182 -5.28 8.56 -4.73
N PRO A 183 -5.13 8.00 -5.94
CA PRO A 183 -5.79 6.75 -6.31
C PRO A 183 -5.19 5.57 -5.56
N SER A 184 -5.96 4.49 -5.38
CA SER A 184 -5.42 3.20 -4.96
C SER A 184 -4.78 2.51 -6.17
N PHE A 185 -3.56 1.98 -6.01
CA PHE A 185 -2.84 1.28 -7.08
C PHE A 185 -1.74 0.38 -6.55
N THR A 186 -1.28 -0.54 -7.38
CA THR A 186 -0.01 -1.26 -7.18
C THR A 186 1.01 -0.88 -8.25
N ALA A 187 2.26 -0.68 -7.83
CA ALA A 187 3.37 -0.33 -8.71
C ALA A 187 4.68 -0.82 -8.10
N GLN A 188 5.82 -0.42 -8.69
CA GLN A 188 7.15 -0.71 -8.17
C GLN A 188 7.96 0.57 -8.06
N VAL A 189 8.77 0.72 -7.02
CA VAL A 189 9.86 1.70 -7.00
C VAL A 189 11.01 1.14 -7.83
N THR A 190 11.50 1.90 -8.81
CA THR A 190 12.63 1.47 -9.66
C THR A 190 13.91 2.23 -9.38
N ASN A 191 13.79 3.49 -8.97
CA ASN A 191 14.94 4.35 -8.70
C ASN A 191 14.59 5.49 -7.75
N ILE A 192 15.64 6.05 -7.16
CA ILE A 192 15.60 7.22 -6.28
C ILE A 192 16.36 8.34 -6.97
N ILE A 193 15.75 9.51 -7.10
CA ILE A 193 16.36 10.70 -7.68
C ILE A 193 16.69 11.68 -6.55
N THR A 194 17.97 12.02 -6.40
CA THR A 194 18.41 13.07 -5.47
C THR A 194 18.36 14.43 -6.14
N TYR A 195 17.98 15.46 -5.38
CA TYR A 195 17.80 16.83 -5.86
C TYR A 195 16.97 16.88 -7.16
N PRO A 196 15.76 16.29 -7.17
CA PRO A 196 14.95 16.20 -8.38
C PRO A 196 14.53 17.58 -8.87
N TYR A 197 14.51 17.80 -10.19
CA TYR A 197 13.69 18.86 -10.75
C TYR A 197 12.21 18.55 -10.51
N TRP A 198 11.42 19.56 -10.16
CA TRP A 198 9.97 19.44 -10.18
C TRP A 198 9.42 19.94 -11.51
N ASN A 199 9.05 19.01 -12.39
CA ASN A 199 8.27 19.35 -13.58
C ASN A 199 6.82 19.53 -13.15
N VAL A 200 6.32 20.77 -13.18
CA VAL A 200 4.99 21.11 -12.66
C VAL A 200 3.92 20.50 -13.58
N PRO A 201 2.99 19.69 -13.05
CA PRO A 201 1.86 19.18 -13.81
C PRO A 201 1.06 20.32 -14.45
N ARG A 202 0.58 20.12 -15.70
CA ARG A 202 -0.12 21.15 -16.47
C ARG A 202 -1.30 21.77 -15.71
N SER A 203 -2.03 20.95 -14.94
CA SER A 203 -3.15 21.41 -14.12
C SER A 203 -2.72 22.43 -13.06
N ILE A 204 -1.63 22.17 -12.33
CA ILE A 204 -1.07 23.10 -11.34
C ILE A 204 -0.50 24.34 -12.04
N ALA A 205 0.26 24.12 -13.13
CA ALA A 205 0.85 25.20 -13.90
C ALA A 205 -0.20 26.22 -14.38
N THR A 206 -1.31 25.75 -14.92
CA THR A 206 -2.33 26.62 -15.54
C THR A 206 -3.39 27.12 -14.56
N LYS A 207 -3.78 26.33 -13.54
CA LYS A 207 -4.87 26.69 -12.61
C LYS A 207 -4.38 27.42 -11.36
N GLU A 208 -3.14 27.22 -10.95
CA GLU A 208 -2.60 27.75 -9.69
C GLU A 208 -1.46 28.74 -9.93
N LEU A 209 -0.46 28.37 -10.73
CA LEU A 209 0.73 29.20 -10.92
C LEU A 209 0.52 30.33 -11.93
N LEU A 210 -0.05 30.03 -13.11
CA LEU A 210 -0.27 31.02 -14.16
C LEU A 210 -1.05 32.25 -13.67
N PRO A 211 -2.15 32.13 -12.88
CA PRO A 211 -2.84 33.30 -12.33
C PRO A 211 -1.98 34.18 -11.40
N GLN A 212 -1.02 33.58 -10.67
CA GLN A 212 -0.09 34.31 -9.80
C GLN A 212 1.01 34.98 -10.63
N ILE A 213 1.61 34.24 -11.56
CA ILE A 213 2.67 34.71 -12.46
C ILE A 213 2.16 35.87 -13.32
N LYS A 214 0.93 35.83 -13.84
CA LYS A 214 0.36 36.93 -14.63
C LYS A 214 0.32 38.27 -13.90
N LYS A 215 0.26 38.29 -12.56
CA LYS A 215 0.23 39.52 -11.77
C LYS A 215 1.61 40.17 -11.66
N ASN A 216 2.66 39.37 -11.50
CA ASN A 216 4.03 39.83 -11.42
C ASN A 216 4.99 38.72 -11.87
N PRO A 217 5.24 38.58 -13.20
CA PRO A 217 5.89 37.40 -13.74
C PRO A 217 7.30 37.17 -13.20
N SER A 218 8.14 38.21 -13.24
CA SER A 218 9.56 38.10 -12.87
C SER A 218 9.72 37.80 -11.38
N VAL A 219 8.93 38.46 -10.51
CA VAL A 219 8.99 38.21 -9.06
C VAL A 219 8.44 36.83 -8.71
N ALA A 220 7.26 36.46 -9.22
CA ALA A 220 6.65 35.17 -8.89
C ALA A 220 7.51 33.98 -9.34
N LEU A 221 8.12 34.06 -10.53
CA LEU A 221 9.02 33.01 -11.03
C LEU A 221 10.31 32.93 -10.19
N ALA A 222 10.88 34.07 -9.81
CA ALA A 222 12.09 34.12 -8.99
C ALA A 222 11.85 33.58 -7.57
N ASP A 223 10.78 34.03 -6.91
CA ASP A 223 10.41 33.62 -5.54
C ASP A 223 10.14 32.11 -5.45
N MET A 224 9.58 31.53 -6.51
CA MET A 224 9.30 30.09 -6.59
C MET A 224 10.43 29.29 -7.25
N ASN A 225 11.52 29.95 -7.70
CA ASN A 225 12.65 29.32 -8.39
C ASN A 225 12.21 28.47 -9.61
N LEU A 226 11.29 29.04 -10.40
CA LEU A 226 10.69 28.40 -11.57
C LEU A 226 11.38 28.83 -12.86
N GLN A 227 11.68 27.84 -13.68
CA GLN A 227 12.12 28.00 -15.06
C GLN A 227 10.95 27.79 -16.02
N VAL A 228 10.92 28.55 -17.11
CA VAL A 228 9.96 28.39 -18.19
C VAL A 228 10.61 27.60 -19.32
N ILE A 229 9.95 26.54 -19.77
CA ILE A 229 10.45 25.63 -20.80
C ILE A 229 9.45 25.57 -21.94
N ASP A 230 9.91 25.68 -23.18
CA ASP A 230 9.09 25.48 -24.37
C ASP A 230 8.83 23.99 -24.69
N ASP A 231 8.08 23.73 -25.75
CA ASP A 231 7.75 22.39 -26.23
C ASP A 231 8.96 21.64 -26.80
N GLN A 232 10.02 22.35 -27.20
CA GLN A 232 11.30 21.76 -27.61
C GLN A 232 12.27 21.52 -26.42
N GLY A 233 11.86 21.84 -25.19
CA GLY A 233 12.66 21.62 -23.99
C GLY A 233 13.71 22.71 -23.69
N ARG A 234 13.65 23.86 -24.38
CA ARG A 234 14.58 24.98 -24.21
C ARG A 234 14.09 25.95 -23.13
N LEU A 235 15.03 26.59 -22.45
CA LEU A 235 14.72 27.67 -21.50
C LEU A 235 14.25 28.91 -22.25
N VAL A 236 13.14 29.48 -21.80
CA VAL A 236 12.56 30.70 -22.36
C VAL A 236 12.76 31.85 -21.38
N ASP A 237 13.24 33.00 -21.85
CA ASP A 237 13.30 34.22 -21.05
C ASP A 237 11.87 34.65 -20.67
N PRO A 238 11.52 34.73 -19.37
CA PRO A 238 10.21 35.16 -18.94
C PRO A 238 9.81 36.56 -19.43
N ASN A 239 10.76 37.45 -19.71
CA ASN A 239 10.47 38.84 -20.08
C ASN A 239 9.92 38.99 -21.50
N ILE A 240 10.16 38.01 -22.38
CA ILE A 240 9.64 38.04 -23.77
C ILE A 240 8.27 37.36 -23.90
N ILE A 241 7.76 36.75 -22.82
CA ILE A 241 6.51 36.00 -22.84
C ILE A 241 5.33 36.97 -22.64
N PRO A 242 4.31 36.98 -23.53
CA PRO A 242 3.14 37.83 -23.39
C PRO A 242 2.15 37.26 -22.35
N TRP A 243 2.53 37.24 -21.08
CA TRP A 243 1.81 36.58 -19.97
C TRP A 243 0.31 36.93 -19.89
N SER A 244 -0.04 38.20 -20.14
CA SER A 244 -1.42 38.70 -20.10
C SER A 244 -2.36 37.94 -21.04
N THR A 245 -1.85 37.48 -22.19
CA THR A 245 -2.60 36.78 -23.24
C THR A 245 -2.77 35.28 -22.97
N LEU A 246 -2.00 34.72 -22.04
CA LEU A 246 -2.00 33.30 -21.74
C LEU A 246 -3.20 32.92 -20.85
N THR A 247 -3.78 31.78 -21.16
CA THR A 247 -4.89 31.11 -20.48
C THR A 247 -4.57 29.63 -20.33
N ALA A 248 -5.39 28.89 -19.58
CA ALA A 248 -5.18 27.45 -19.44
C ALA A 248 -5.26 26.69 -20.78
N SER A 249 -6.05 27.17 -21.75
CA SER A 249 -6.25 26.51 -23.03
C SER A 249 -5.11 26.75 -24.02
N ASN A 250 -4.47 27.92 -23.98
CA ASN A 250 -3.41 28.31 -24.93
C ASN A 250 -2.00 28.37 -24.32
N PHE A 251 -1.78 27.83 -23.11
CA PHE A 251 -0.47 27.81 -22.45
C PHE A 251 0.48 26.79 -23.10
N PRO A 252 1.52 27.21 -23.85
CA PRO A 252 2.38 26.29 -24.61
C PRO A 252 3.63 25.86 -23.82
N TYR A 253 3.83 26.40 -22.63
CA TYR A 253 5.05 26.21 -21.85
C TYR A 253 4.87 25.13 -20.76
N ARG A 254 5.99 24.76 -20.15
CA ARG A 254 6.03 24.00 -18.89
C ARG A 254 6.82 24.77 -17.86
N PHE A 255 6.39 24.69 -16.61
CA PHE A 255 7.19 25.18 -15.49
C PHE A 255 8.03 24.04 -14.92
N ARG A 256 9.31 24.33 -14.66
CA ARG A 256 10.23 23.43 -13.96
C ARG A 256 10.84 24.16 -12.77
N GLN A 257 10.59 23.66 -11.57
CA GLN A 257 11.29 24.16 -10.39
C GLN A 257 12.70 23.57 -10.31
N SER A 258 13.67 24.44 -10.05
CA SER A 258 15.07 24.05 -9.90
C SER A 258 15.32 23.31 -8.57
N THR A 259 16.54 22.81 -8.37
CA THR A 259 16.91 22.12 -7.13
C THR A 259 17.11 23.09 -5.98
N GLY A 260 16.86 22.63 -4.75
CA GLY A 260 17.04 23.42 -3.54
C GLY A 260 16.09 22.99 -2.42
N CYS A 261 16.24 23.57 -1.23
CA CYS A 261 15.34 23.31 -0.09
C CYS A 261 13.93 23.90 -0.26
N ASP A 262 13.78 24.84 -1.20
CA ASP A 262 12.53 25.43 -1.65
C ASP A 262 11.78 24.56 -2.67
N ASN A 263 12.42 23.50 -3.19
CA ASN A 263 11.81 22.60 -4.15
C ASN A 263 10.62 21.84 -3.53
N ALA A 264 9.47 21.84 -4.20
CA ALA A 264 8.24 21.21 -3.74
C ALA A 264 8.34 19.68 -3.58
N LEU A 265 9.28 19.03 -4.28
CA LEU A 265 9.61 17.60 -4.14
C LEU A 265 10.70 17.35 -3.08
N GLY A 266 11.23 18.40 -2.46
CA GLY A 266 12.35 18.30 -1.53
C GLY A 266 13.62 17.76 -2.20
N VAL A 267 14.42 17.01 -1.46
CA VAL A 267 15.72 16.51 -1.94
C VAL A 267 15.71 15.06 -2.43
N LEU A 268 14.59 14.33 -2.27
CA LEU A 268 14.46 12.92 -2.67
C LEU A 268 13.12 12.66 -3.34
N LYS A 269 13.15 12.00 -4.51
CA LYS A 269 11.98 11.50 -5.23
C LYS A 269 12.16 10.01 -5.53
N PHE A 270 11.12 9.22 -5.31
CA PHE A 270 11.07 7.81 -5.63
C PHE A 270 10.19 7.61 -6.86
N THR A 271 10.78 7.08 -7.93
CA THR A 271 10.07 6.86 -9.20
C THR A 271 9.24 5.58 -9.11
N LEU A 272 7.97 5.69 -9.48
CA LEU A 272 7.02 4.57 -9.52
C LEU A 272 6.76 4.15 -10.97
N THR A 273 6.49 2.86 -11.19
CA THR A 273 6.06 2.32 -12.49
C THR A 273 4.57 2.53 -12.78
N SER A 274 3.86 3.32 -11.96
CA SER A 274 2.45 3.63 -12.21
C SER A 274 2.29 4.56 -13.42
N PRO A 275 1.16 4.51 -14.12
CA PRO A 275 0.85 5.44 -15.22
C PRO A 275 0.45 6.83 -14.70
N PHE A 276 0.36 6.99 -13.38
CA PHE A 276 0.01 8.25 -12.74
C PHE A 276 1.28 9.09 -12.59
N ASP A 277 1.19 10.40 -12.78
CA ASP A 277 2.23 11.37 -12.41
C ASP A 277 2.33 11.52 -10.87
N ILE A 278 2.38 10.40 -10.15
CA ILE A 278 2.38 10.28 -8.69
C ILE A 278 3.69 9.63 -8.26
N TYR A 279 4.29 10.24 -7.24
CA TYR A 279 5.57 9.82 -6.69
C TYR A 279 5.47 9.72 -5.18
N LEU A 280 6.36 8.90 -4.58
CA LEU A 280 6.75 9.13 -3.20
C LEU A 280 7.87 10.17 -3.22
N HIS A 281 7.85 11.18 -2.36
CA HIS A 281 8.90 12.20 -2.36
C HIS A 281 9.02 12.93 -1.01
N ASP A 282 10.13 13.61 -0.80
CA ASP A 282 10.35 14.58 0.30
C ASP A 282 9.51 15.85 0.08
N THR A 283 9.58 16.84 0.97
CA THR A 283 8.84 18.09 0.82
C THR A 283 9.57 19.24 1.49
N ASN A 284 9.47 20.44 0.92
CA ASN A 284 9.89 21.67 1.58
C ASN A 284 8.98 22.05 2.76
N GLN A 285 7.75 21.53 2.81
CA GLN A 285 6.76 21.79 3.86
C GLN A 285 6.68 20.64 4.89
N ARG A 286 7.77 20.42 5.65
CA ARG A 286 7.87 19.28 6.60
C ARG A 286 7.02 19.47 7.86
N SER A 287 6.75 20.71 8.27
CA SER A 287 5.87 21.00 9.41
C SER A 287 4.46 20.43 9.26
N LEU A 288 3.99 20.21 8.03
CA LEU A 288 2.66 19.64 7.76
C LEU A 288 2.50 18.20 8.26
N PHE A 289 3.58 17.45 8.53
CA PHE A 289 3.49 16.12 9.14
C PHE A 289 3.05 16.15 10.61
N ALA A 290 3.11 17.31 11.27
CA ALA A 290 2.54 17.52 12.60
C ALA A 290 1.00 17.66 12.55
N SER A 291 0.40 17.92 11.38
CA SER A 291 -1.05 18.02 11.25
C SER A 291 -1.72 16.65 11.38
N GLU A 292 -2.88 16.62 12.03
CA GLU A 292 -3.76 15.44 12.02
C GLU A 292 -4.33 15.19 10.62
N LYS A 293 -4.73 16.25 9.91
CA LYS A 293 -5.30 16.17 8.56
C LYS A 293 -4.19 16.25 7.52
N ARG A 294 -3.78 15.09 6.99
CA ARG A 294 -2.71 14.96 5.98
C ARG A 294 -3.20 14.68 4.56
N THR A 295 -4.45 15.00 4.25
CA THR A 295 -5.02 14.99 2.88
C THR A 295 -4.90 16.38 2.24
N LEU A 296 -3.67 16.77 1.89
CA LEU A 296 -3.32 18.15 1.52
C LEU A 296 -2.67 18.28 0.13
N SER A 297 -2.25 17.17 -0.49
CA SER A 297 -1.51 17.21 -1.75
C SER A 297 -2.43 17.23 -2.99
N HIS A 298 -1.82 17.28 -4.17
CA HIS A 298 -2.48 17.13 -5.47
C HIS A 298 -2.44 15.68 -6.01
N GLY A 299 -2.38 14.69 -5.11
CA GLY A 299 -2.39 13.25 -5.44
C GLY A 299 -1.04 12.56 -5.23
N CYS A 300 0.07 13.28 -5.31
CA CYS A 300 1.41 12.78 -4.93
C CYS A 300 1.49 12.46 -3.42
N ILE A 301 2.45 11.63 -3.03
CA ILE A 301 2.60 11.16 -1.65
C ILE A 301 3.91 11.73 -1.07
N ARG A 302 3.78 12.68 -0.13
CA ARG A 302 4.94 13.24 0.58
C ARG A 302 5.28 12.33 1.75
N VAL A 303 6.55 12.02 1.97
CA VAL A 303 7.03 11.09 3.00
C VAL A 303 7.81 11.86 4.07
N GLU A 304 7.51 11.62 5.35
CA GLU A 304 8.15 12.31 6.49
C GLU A 304 9.59 11.84 6.70
N LYS A 305 9.87 10.56 6.44
CA LYS A 305 11.19 9.91 6.62
C LYS A 305 11.77 9.42 5.29
N PRO A 306 12.00 10.31 4.31
CA PRO A 306 12.43 9.89 2.97
C PRO A 306 13.89 9.42 2.96
N VAL A 307 14.75 9.90 3.86
CA VAL A 307 16.14 9.43 3.99
C VAL A 307 16.17 7.99 4.48
N GLU A 308 15.43 7.68 5.54
CA GLU A 308 15.32 6.34 6.10
C GLU A 308 14.72 5.38 5.07
N LEU A 309 13.67 5.82 4.36
CA LEU A 309 13.11 5.04 3.25
C LEU A 309 14.16 4.78 2.18
N ALA A 310 14.89 5.80 1.73
CA ALA A 310 15.91 5.65 0.68
C ALA A 310 17.00 4.65 1.07
N ASN A 311 17.56 4.77 2.27
CA ASN A 311 18.58 3.84 2.76
C ASN A 311 18.06 2.42 2.88
N LEU A 312 16.84 2.24 3.40
CA LEU A 312 16.22 0.92 3.54
C LEU A 312 15.97 0.24 2.19
N LEU A 313 15.52 1.01 1.19
CA LEU A 313 15.28 0.50 -0.17
C LEU A 313 16.59 0.21 -0.91
N LEU A 314 17.64 1.01 -0.69
CA LEU A 314 18.98 0.79 -1.26
C LEU A 314 19.74 -0.34 -0.57
N GLY A 315 19.36 -0.71 0.67
CA GLY A 315 20.10 -1.67 1.49
C GLY A 315 21.44 -1.14 2.01
N THR A 316 21.63 0.17 2.05
CA THR A 316 22.87 0.81 2.51
C THR A 316 22.61 2.19 3.11
N SER A 317 23.42 2.60 4.09
CA SER A 317 23.34 3.91 4.75
C SER A 317 24.03 4.99 3.92
N ARG A 318 23.45 5.33 2.77
CA ARG A 318 24.01 6.31 1.83
C ARG A 318 23.75 7.76 2.24
N PHE A 319 22.63 8.02 2.91
CA PHE A 319 22.19 9.35 3.31
C PHE A 319 22.04 9.43 4.82
N ASP A 320 22.33 10.58 5.40
CA ASP A 320 21.97 10.89 6.79
C ASP A 320 20.81 11.90 6.82
N LYS A 321 20.29 12.19 8.02
CA LYS A 321 19.21 13.16 8.19
C LYS A 321 19.60 14.57 7.75
N SER A 322 20.88 14.93 7.82
CA SER A 322 21.38 16.24 7.39
C SER A 322 21.25 16.45 5.87
N PHE A 323 21.14 15.35 5.11
CA PHE A 323 20.85 15.41 3.67
C PHE A 323 19.59 16.22 3.36
N LEU A 324 18.55 16.13 4.21
CA LEU A 324 17.29 16.86 4.07
C LEU A 324 17.45 18.39 4.13
N THR A 325 18.49 18.86 4.81
CA THR A 325 18.80 20.28 5.03
C THR A 325 20.07 20.71 4.30
N SER A 326 20.65 19.86 3.46
CA SER A 326 21.87 20.18 2.70
C SER A 326 21.69 21.37 1.75
N CYS A 327 20.45 21.70 1.36
CA CYS A 327 20.03 22.87 0.59
C CYS A 327 20.89 23.22 -0.63
N GLN A 328 21.51 22.23 -1.25
CA GLN A 328 22.40 22.44 -2.39
C GLN A 328 21.58 22.92 -3.60
N LYS A 329 21.90 24.13 -4.07
CA LYS A 329 21.28 24.73 -5.26
C LYS A 329 22.09 24.36 -6.50
N GLN A 330 21.41 24.28 -7.64
CA GLN A 330 22.02 24.02 -8.96
C GLN A 330 22.82 22.70 -9.04
N VAL A 331 22.45 21.72 -8.22
CA VAL A 331 23.03 20.38 -8.29
C VAL A 331 22.28 19.60 -9.36
N ASN A 332 23.02 18.94 -10.25
CA ASN A 332 22.39 18.07 -11.24
C ASN A 332 21.72 16.88 -10.54
N PRO A 333 20.45 16.57 -10.86
CA PRO A 333 19.78 15.41 -10.30
C PRO A 333 20.59 14.13 -10.55
N LYS A 334 20.69 13.26 -9.54
CA LYS A 334 21.33 11.94 -9.67
C LYS A 334 20.31 10.84 -9.48
N THR A 335 20.28 9.92 -10.44
CA THR A 335 19.41 8.74 -10.38
C THR A 335 20.17 7.56 -9.77
N LEU A 336 19.63 7.00 -8.70
CA LEU A 336 20.10 5.79 -8.05
C LEU A 336 19.14 4.66 -8.36
N VAL A 337 19.54 3.75 -9.24
CA VAL A 337 18.73 2.59 -9.62
C VAL A 337 18.74 1.57 -8.48
N LEU A 338 17.57 1.04 -8.14
CA LEU A 338 17.47 -0.03 -7.14
C LEU A 338 17.94 -1.35 -7.77
N PRO A 339 18.71 -2.20 -7.06
CA PRO A 339 19.14 -3.50 -7.58
C PRO A 339 17.97 -4.39 -8.00
N HIS A 340 16.89 -4.33 -7.24
CA HIS A 340 15.61 -4.97 -7.55
C HIS A 340 14.49 -3.96 -7.34
N PRO A 341 13.53 -3.86 -8.28
CA PRO A 341 12.34 -3.06 -8.06
C PRO A 341 11.57 -3.51 -6.81
N ILE A 342 11.06 -2.55 -6.04
CA ILE A 342 10.39 -2.84 -4.76
C ILE A 342 8.90 -2.55 -4.90
N PRO A 343 8.01 -3.52 -4.64
CA PRO A 343 6.57 -3.29 -4.69
C PRO A 343 6.10 -2.12 -3.83
N VAL A 344 5.19 -1.32 -4.39
CA VAL A 344 4.44 -0.26 -3.72
C VAL A 344 2.96 -0.58 -3.85
N ILE A 345 2.28 -0.66 -2.72
CA ILE A 345 0.85 -0.92 -2.63
C ILE A 345 0.20 0.30 -1.96
N VAL A 346 -0.60 1.04 -2.73
CA VAL A 346 -1.36 2.19 -2.23
C VAL A 346 -2.81 1.77 -2.09
N VAL A 347 -3.31 1.74 -0.86
CA VAL A 347 -4.62 1.18 -0.49
C VAL A 347 -5.47 2.16 0.31
N TYR A 348 -6.74 1.80 0.43
CA TYR A 348 -7.75 2.59 1.12
C TYR A 348 -8.47 1.71 2.15
N ASN A 349 -7.81 1.43 3.27
CA ASN A 349 -8.39 0.67 4.38
C ASN A 349 -8.73 1.64 5.51
N LEU A 350 -10.01 1.71 5.88
CA LEU A 350 -10.45 2.55 7.00
C LEU A 350 -9.98 1.98 8.34
N LEU A 351 -10.04 0.66 8.49
CA LEU A 351 -9.68 -0.02 9.72
C LEU A 351 -8.33 -0.72 9.56
N ASP A 352 -7.44 -0.59 10.53
CA ASP A 352 -6.23 -1.42 10.65
C ASP A 352 -5.89 -1.55 12.13
N MET A 353 -4.81 -2.24 12.44
CA MET A 353 -4.24 -2.29 13.76
C MET A 353 -2.99 -1.41 13.86
N ASP A 354 -2.83 -0.73 15.00
CA ASP A 354 -1.59 -0.04 15.30
C ASP A 354 -0.50 -1.02 15.78
N GLU A 355 0.68 -0.50 16.12
CA GLU A 355 1.81 -1.32 16.58
C GLU A 355 1.61 -1.89 18.00
N SER A 356 0.71 -1.30 18.79
CA SER A 356 0.33 -1.78 20.13
C SER A 356 -0.67 -2.94 20.09
N GLY A 357 -1.28 -3.18 18.92
CA GLY A 357 -2.31 -4.20 18.73
C GLY A 357 -3.73 -3.67 18.89
N ALA A 358 -3.92 -2.34 19.00
CA ALA A 358 -5.23 -1.73 19.11
C ALA A 358 -5.85 -1.52 17.72
N ILE A 359 -7.17 -1.68 17.62
CA ILE A 359 -7.93 -1.36 16.41
C ILE A 359 -8.01 0.15 16.26
N VAL A 360 -7.66 0.62 15.06
CA VAL A 360 -7.75 2.02 14.68
C VAL A 360 -8.68 2.14 13.48
N VAL A 361 -9.74 2.94 13.67
CA VAL A 361 -10.69 3.30 12.61
C VAL A 361 -10.39 4.71 12.13
N ASN A 362 -10.04 4.84 10.87
CA ASN A 362 -9.71 6.09 10.20
C ASN A 362 -10.95 6.67 9.50
N LYS A 363 -10.99 8.00 9.39
CA LYS A 363 -12.07 8.69 8.68
C LYS A 363 -12.07 8.32 7.20
N ASP A 364 -13.26 8.22 6.61
CA ASP A 364 -13.43 8.05 5.16
C ASP A 364 -13.17 9.37 4.43
N VAL A 365 -11.89 9.73 4.31
CA VAL A 365 -11.43 11.03 3.81
C VAL A 365 -11.88 11.36 2.39
N TYR A 366 -12.20 10.36 1.56
CA TYR A 366 -12.67 10.53 0.18
C TYR A 366 -14.12 10.07 -0.04
N GLY A 367 -14.83 9.61 0.98
CA GLY A 367 -16.20 9.09 0.82
C GLY A 367 -16.25 7.83 -0.06
N TRP A 368 -15.19 7.01 -0.03
CA TRP A 368 -15.05 5.85 -0.91
C TRP A 368 -15.59 4.57 -0.30
N TRP A 369 -15.74 4.52 1.01
CA TRP A 369 -16.28 3.37 1.70
C TRP A 369 -17.77 3.24 1.43
N LYS A 370 -18.17 2.04 1.02
CA LYS A 370 -19.58 1.65 0.83
C LYS A 370 -19.72 0.22 1.31
N ILE A 371 -20.76 -0.04 2.10
CA ILE A 371 -21.20 -1.41 2.42
C ILE A 371 -21.85 -1.96 1.16
N ASP A 372 -21.53 -3.21 0.80
CA ASP A 372 -22.36 -3.95 -0.13
C ASP A 372 -23.58 -4.45 0.63
N LEU A 373 -24.74 -3.88 0.31
CA LEU A 373 -26.02 -4.45 0.71
C LEU A 373 -26.39 -5.60 -0.21
#